data_AF-A0A660QEV3-F1
#
_entry.id   AF-A0A660QEV3-F1
#
_cell.length_a   1.000
_cell.length_b   1.000
_cell.length_c   1.000
_cell.angle_alpha   90.00
_cell.angle_beta   90.00
_cell.angle_gamma   90.00
#
_symmetry.space_group_name_H-M   'P 1'
#
loop_
_entity.id
_entity.type
_entity.pdbx_description
1 polymer ?
#
loop_
_entity_poly.entity_id
_entity_poly.type
_entity_poly.pdbx_seq_one_letter_code
_entity_poly.pdbx_strand_id
1 'polypeptide(L)'
;MILAIDYGEARCGLALGQTIPAKAWVCKTSHALKTCLEQPVDRYIVGMPLSMSGRYSSQTFLSIAFAECLWKKSEKDVILVDERLTSKMFSGRKGRDALSAVEIFKSFVEGAIHYKLHLPTKIDDSLITFISKKQKCKVLVVNVSDVRVVSKCSQCVVVQKDPYYAYLFHKMGCHVERDLKRLKKSEMFDIIVTDHHTPELNDFVESEENIFCACSSKG
;
A
#
# COMPACT_ATOMS: atom_id res chain seq x y z
N MET A 1 6.61 -22.37 5.06
CA MET A 1 7.85 -21.79 4.50
C MET A 1 7.59 -20.37 4.02
N ILE A 2 8.44 -19.41 4.38
CA ILE A 2 8.27 -17.97 4.16
C ILE A 2 9.54 -17.43 3.46
N LEU A 3 9.37 -16.56 2.45
CA LEU A 3 10.44 -15.77 1.87
C LEU A 3 10.23 -14.29 2.19
N ALA A 4 11.09 -13.71 3.02
CA ALA A 4 11.16 -12.28 3.26
C ALA A 4 12.09 -11.59 2.26
N ILE A 5 11.69 -10.40 1.82
CA ILE A 5 12.29 -9.69 0.70
C ILE A 5 12.49 -8.23 1.07
N ASP A 6 13.74 -7.77 1.09
CA ASP A 6 14.09 -6.36 1.07
C ASP A 6 14.29 -5.94 -0.39
N TYR A 7 13.30 -5.25 -0.97
CA TYR A 7 13.34 -4.83 -2.36
C TYR A 7 14.04 -3.48 -2.52
N GLY A 8 15.27 -3.50 -3.04
CA GLY A 8 16.02 -2.30 -3.41
C GLY A 8 16.14 -2.11 -4.93
N GLU A 9 16.59 -0.92 -5.35
CA GLU A 9 16.71 -0.57 -6.79
C GLU A 9 17.82 -1.34 -7.51
N ALA A 10 18.95 -1.59 -6.85
CA ALA A 10 20.10 -2.29 -7.45
C ALA A 10 20.18 -3.77 -7.06
N ARG A 11 19.84 -4.07 -5.81
CA ARG A 11 19.90 -5.41 -5.22
C ARG A 11 18.71 -5.64 -4.31
N CYS A 12 18.31 -6.89 -4.17
CA CYS A 12 17.29 -7.31 -3.21
C CYS A 12 17.88 -8.31 -2.22
N GLY A 13 17.64 -8.07 -0.94
CA GLY A 13 17.89 -9.03 0.12
C GLY A 13 16.78 -10.07 0.19
N LEU A 14 17.15 -11.32 0.48
CA LEU A 14 16.22 -12.43 0.58
C LEU A 14 16.53 -13.24 1.83
N ALA A 15 15.49 -13.63 2.58
CA ALA A 15 15.60 -14.51 3.75
C ALA A 15 14.50 -15.57 3.73
N LEU A 16 14.89 -16.85 3.73
CA LEU A 16 14.01 -18.02 3.65
C LEU A 16 13.99 -18.75 4.99
N GLY A 17 12.81 -19.12 5.47
CA GLY A 17 12.66 -19.83 6.74
C GLY A 17 11.23 -20.24 7.06
N GLN A 18 11.00 -20.79 8.25
CA GLN A 18 9.65 -21.09 8.75
C GLN A 18 9.32 -20.17 9.91
N THR A 19 9.91 -20.42 11.08
CA THR A 19 9.80 -19.56 12.29
C THR A 19 11.04 -18.69 12.47
N ILE A 20 12.19 -19.17 12.01
CA ILE A 20 13.46 -18.43 11.97
C ILE A 20 14.05 -18.46 10.56
N PRO A 21 14.83 -17.44 10.16
CA PRO A 21 15.57 -17.47 8.90
C PRO A 21 16.58 -18.61 8.89
N ALA A 22 16.47 -19.51 7.92
CA ALA A 22 17.40 -20.61 7.70
C ALA A 22 18.47 -20.27 6.66
N LYS A 23 18.15 -19.41 5.70
CA LYS A 23 19.05 -18.97 4.63
C LYS A 23 18.80 -17.51 4.30
N ALA A 24 19.86 -16.73 4.11
CA ALA A 24 19.76 -15.36 3.63
C ALA A 24 20.79 -15.10 2.52
N TRP A 25 20.40 -14.35 1.49
CA TRP A 25 21.26 -14.03 0.36
C TRP A 25 20.82 -12.73 -0.33
N VAL A 26 21.58 -12.32 -1.34
CA VAL A 26 21.30 -11.13 -2.15
C VAL A 26 21.19 -11.54 -3.62
N CYS A 27 20.27 -10.93 -4.35
CA CYS A 27 20.21 -11.04 -5.81
C CYS A 27 20.19 -9.64 -6.45
N LYS A 28 20.46 -9.56 -7.76
CA LYS A 28 20.26 -8.32 -8.51
C LYS A 28 18.76 -8.06 -8.66
N THR A 29 18.32 -6.80 -8.55
CA THR A 29 16.91 -6.43 -8.67
C THR A 29 16.29 -6.89 -9.99
N SER A 30 17.06 -6.86 -11.08
CA SER A 30 16.66 -7.37 -12.40
C SER A 30 16.28 -8.85 -12.42
N HIS A 31 16.75 -9.65 -11.46
CA HIS A 31 16.47 -11.08 -11.33
C HIS A 31 15.54 -11.41 -10.17
N ALA A 32 15.20 -10.44 -9.32
CA ALA A 32 14.51 -10.68 -8.05
C ALA A 32 13.19 -11.44 -8.22
N LEU A 33 12.37 -11.05 -9.20
CA LEU A 33 11.07 -11.70 -9.44
C LEU A 33 11.25 -13.19 -9.79
N LYS A 34 12.14 -13.50 -10.73
CA LYS A 34 12.45 -14.89 -11.11
C LYS A 34 12.98 -15.67 -9.91
N THR A 35 13.97 -15.12 -9.21
CA THR A 35 14.59 -15.75 -8.03
C THR A 35 13.57 -16.07 -6.94
N CYS A 36 12.59 -15.20 -6.71
CA CYS A 36 11.54 -15.40 -5.71
C CYS A 36 10.52 -16.46 -6.13
N LEU A 37 10.11 -16.48 -7.41
CA LEU A 37 9.14 -17.44 -7.94
C LEU A 37 9.69 -18.87 -7.96
N GLU A 38 11.01 -19.05 -8.07
CA GLU A 38 11.68 -20.36 -8.01
C GLU A 38 11.74 -20.95 -6.58
N GLN A 39 11.42 -20.18 -5.53
CA GLN A 39 11.47 -20.68 -4.15
C GLN A 39 10.19 -21.44 -3.75
N PRO A 40 10.32 -22.59 -3.07
CA PRO A 40 9.18 -23.38 -2.60
C PRO A 40 8.61 -22.79 -1.29
N VAL A 41 7.98 -21.63 -1.38
CA VAL A 41 7.38 -20.92 -0.22
C VAL A 41 5.86 -20.94 -0.24
N ASP A 42 5.22 -20.80 0.91
CA ASP A 42 3.77 -20.70 1.03
C ASP A 42 3.31 -19.23 0.94
N ARG A 43 4.18 -18.29 1.34
CA ARG A 43 3.92 -16.86 1.26
C ARG A 43 5.18 -16.02 1.12
N TYR A 44 5.02 -14.85 0.53
CA TYR A 44 6.05 -13.83 0.40
C TYR A 44 5.79 -12.69 1.38
N ILE A 45 6.85 -12.23 2.02
CA ILE A 45 6.85 -11.04 2.88
C ILE A 45 7.74 -10.01 2.21
N VAL A 46 7.20 -8.86 1.87
CA VAL A 46 7.93 -7.78 1.21
C VAL A 46 8.04 -6.61 2.18
N GLY A 47 9.27 -6.19 2.41
CA GLY A 47 9.57 -4.99 3.16
C GLY A 47 8.98 -3.75 2.49
N MET A 48 8.24 -2.96 3.27
CA MET A 48 7.62 -1.73 2.82
C MET A 48 8.23 -0.55 3.58
N PRO A 49 9.23 0.13 2.99
CA PRO A 49 9.83 1.29 3.61
C PRO A 49 8.82 2.43 3.64
N LEU A 50 8.66 3.05 4.79
CA LEU A 50 7.88 4.26 4.98
C LEU A 50 8.77 5.31 5.63
N SER A 51 8.44 6.58 5.46
CA SER A 51 9.14 7.63 6.22
C SER A 51 8.90 7.46 7.73
N MET A 52 9.77 8.04 8.56
CA MET A 52 9.53 8.09 10.02
C MET A 52 8.18 8.75 10.37
N SER A 53 7.72 9.68 9.53
CA SER A 53 6.42 10.34 9.65
C SER A 53 5.24 9.51 9.12
N GLY A 54 5.49 8.28 8.66
CA GLY A 54 4.51 7.33 8.16
C GLY A 54 4.11 7.52 6.69
N ARG A 55 4.74 8.44 5.96
CA ARG A 55 4.37 8.77 4.57
C ARG A 55 4.89 7.72 3.59
N TYR A 56 4.13 7.57 2.51
CA TYR A 56 4.58 6.86 1.32
C TYR A 56 5.69 7.65 0.64
N SER A 57 6.64 6.92 0.09
CA SER A 57 7.75 7.43 -0.72
C SER A 57 7.77 6.73 -2.08
N SER A 58 8.58 7.20 -3.02
CA SER A 58 8.78 6.51 -4.30
C SER A 58 9.23 5.05 -4.08
N GLN A 59 10.14 4.82 -3.12
CA GLN A 59 10.59 3.47 -2.78
C GLN A 59 9.44 2.60 -2.23
N THR A 60 8.54 3.18 -1.44
CA THR A 60 7.36 2.47 -0.94
C THR A 60 6.55 1.88 -2.10
N PHE A 61 6.24 2.70 -3.11
CA PHE A 61 5.47 2.26 -4.26
C PHE A 61 6.24 1.30 -5.16
N LEU A 62 7.58 1.39 -5.25
CA LEU A 62 8.40 0.39 -5.95
C LEU A 62 8.32 -0.98 -5.27
N SER A 63 8.43 -1.05 -3.94
CA SER A 63 8.28 -2.31 -3.19
C SER A 63 6.87 -2.90 -3.35
N ILE A 64 5.83 -2.07 -3.32
CA ILE A 64 4.44 -2.52 -3.49
C ILE A 64 4.19 -2.99 -4.94
N ALA A 65 4.76 -2.32 -5.94
CA ALA A 65 4.66 -2.76 -7.34
C ALA A 65 5.32 -4.13 -7.56
N PHE A 66 6.47 -4.37 -6.93
CA PHE A 66 7.12 -5.68 -6.92
C PHE A 66 6.26 -6.75 -6.22
N ALA A 67 5.67 -6.41 -5.06
CA ALA A 67 4.74 -7.28 -4.34
C ALA A 67 3.50 -7.64 -5.20
N GLU A 68 2.93 -6.67 -5.92
CA GLU A 68 1.83 -6.89 -6.86
C GLU A 68 2.22 -7.89 -7.97
N CYS A 69 3.44 -7.76 -8.51
CA CYS A 69 3.95 -8.69 -9.53
C CYS A 69 4.10 -10.11 -9.00
N LEU A 70 4.62 -10.27 -7.78
CA LEU A 70 4.73 -11.57 -7.12
C LEU A 70 3.36 -12.19 -6.89
N TRP A 71 2.41 -11.40 -6.37
CA TRP A 71 1.07 -11.86 -6.06
C TRP A 71 0.37 -12.39 -7.30
N LYS A 72 0.40 -11.62 -8.41
CA LYS A 72 -0.23 -12.00 -9.68
C LYS A 72 0.41 -13.21 -10.36
N LYS A 73 1.71 -13.44 -10.18
CA LYS A 73 2.43 -14.55 -10.86
C LYS A 73 2.52 -15.83 -10.05
N SER A 74 2.46 -15.73 -8.72
CA SER A 74 2.59 -16.89 -7.85
C SER A 74 1.26 -17.45 -7.36
N GLU A 75 0.19 -16.63 -7.38
CA GLU A 75 -1.11 -16.94 -6.75
C GLU A 75 -0.99 -17.25 -5.24
N LYS A 76 0.14 -16.92 -4.62
CA LYS A 76 0.41 -17.10 -3.19
C LYS A 76 0.13 -15.83 -2.41
N ASP A 77 0.00 -15.97 -1.10
CA ASP A 77 -0.11 -14.83 -0.20
C ASP A 77 1.12 -13.93 -0.30
N VAL A 78 0.89 -12.63 -0.52
CA VAL A 78 1.91 -11.59 -0.44
C VAL A 78 1.52 -10.57 0.61
N ILE A 79 2.44 -10.32 1.54
CA ILE A 79 2.26 -9.45 2.69
C ILE A 79 3.32 -8.36 2.68
N LEU A 80 2.89 -7.13 2.88
CA LEU A 80 3.75 -5.96 3.08
C LEU A 80 4.02 -5.78 4.57
N VAL A 81 5.26 -5.57 4.98
CA VAL A 81 5.64 -5.32 6.38
C VAL A 81 6.20 -3.92 6.54
N ASP A 82 5.71 -3.20 7.55
CA ASP A 82 6.15 -1.84 7.86
C ASP A 82 7.57 -1.82 8.46
N GLU A 83 8.54 -1.25 7.75
CA GLU A 83 9.96 -1.24 8.13
C GLU A 83 10.42 0.01 8.90
N ARG A 84 9.51 0.88 9.35
CA ARG A 84 9.90 2.18 9.95
C ARG A 84 10.87 2.05 11.11
N LEU A 85 10.66 1.05 11.96
CA LEU A 85 11.44 0.85 13.19
C LEU A 85 12.81 0.21 12.94
N THR A 86 13.04 -0.34 11.75
CA THR A 86 14.23 -1.16 11.44
C THR A 86 15.07 -0.62 10.28
N SER A 87 14.53 0.34 9.51
CA SER A 87 15.10 0.92 8.28
C SER A 87 16.56 1.44 8.33
N LYS A 88 17.15 1.67 9.51
CA LYS A 88 18.53 2.17 9.65
C LYS A 88 19.49 1.22 10.37
N MET A 89 19.03 0.05 10.81
CA MET A 89 19.79 -0.82 11.71
C MET A 89 21.11 -1.33 11.11
N PHE A 90 21.15 -1.54 9.79
CA PHE A 90 22.31 -2.11 9.09
C PHE A 90 23.01 -1.12 8.15
N SER A 91 22.74 0.17 8.28
CA SER A 91 23.43 1.19 7.49
C SER A 91 24.95 1.08 7.69
N GLY A 92 25.71 1.15 6.59
CA GLY A 92 27.18 1.03 6.61
C GLY A 92 27.73 -0.39 6.85
N ARG A 93 26.90 -1.40 7.09
CA ARG A 93 27.36 -2.78 7.30
C ARG A 93 27.56 -3.53 5.97
N LYS A 94 28.61 -4.36 5.91
CA LYS A 94 28.76 -5.34 4.81
C LYS A 94 27.60 -6.32 4.85
N GLY A 95 27.03 -6.63 3.68
CA GLY A 95 25.89 -7.57 3.58
C GLY A 95 24.55 -7.01 4.05
N ARG A 96 24.40 -5.68 4.17
CA ARG A 96 23.18 -5.04 4.71
C ARG A 96 21.88 -5.54 4.08
N ASP A 97 21.83 -5.74 2.77
CA ASP A 97 20.57 -6.07 2.09
C ASP A 97 20.04 -7.44 2.57
N ALA A 98 20.91 -8.45 2.72
CA ALA A 98 20.52 -9.74 3.29
C ALA A 98 20.13 -9.63 4.77
N LEU A 99 20.79 -8.77 5.53
CA LEU A 99 20.46 -8.52 6.95
C LEU A 99 19.10 -7.83 7.09
N SER A 100 18.77 -6.88 6.20
CA SER A 100 17.43 -6.26 6.15
C SER A 100 16.34 -7.29 5.90
N ALA A 101 16.54 -8.22 4.95
CA ALA A 101 15.58 -9.28 4.70
C ALA A 101 15.39 -10.23 5.90
N VAL A 102 16.47 -10.54 6.62
CA VAL A 102 16.42 -11.27 7.89
C VAL A 102 15.60 -10.51 8.95
N GLU A 103 15.76 -9.20 9.01
CA GLU A 103 15.04 -8.36 9.97
C GLU A 103 13.55 -8.21 9.64
N ILE A 104 13.21 -8.05 8.35
CA ILE A 104 11.82 -8.09 7.87
C ILE A 104 11.17 -9.42 8.25
N PHE A 105 11.88 -10.53 8.05
CA PHE A 105 11.41 -11.86 8.43
C PHE A 105 11.07 -11.91 9.93
N LYS A 106 12.02 -11.49 10.78
CA LYS A 106 11.85 -11.52 12.24
C LYS A 106 10.70 -10.62 12.68
N SER A 107 10.67 -9.39 12.19
CA SER A 107 9.61 -8.41 12.46
C SER A 107 8.23 -8.99 12.13
N PHE A 108 8.09 -9.68 10.99
CA PHE A 108 6.83 -10.33 10.62
C PHE A 108 6.42 -11.42 11.63
N VAL A 109 7.35 -12.31 11.99
CA VAL A 109 7.09 -13.39 12.96
C VAL A 109 6.77 -12.84 14.35
N GLU A 110 7.37 -11.72 14.73
CA GLU A 110 7.15 -11.01 16.00
C GLU A 110 5.85 -10.18 16.01
N GLY A 111 5.08 -10.17 14.91
CA GLY A 111 3.78 -9.52 14.84
C GLY A 111 3.83 -8.03 14.48
N ALA A 112 4.84 -7.60 13.74
CA ALA A 112 4.89 -6.24 13.19
C ALA A 112 3.64 -5.92 12.34
N ILE A 113 3.34 -4.63 12.22
CA ILE A 113 2.24 -4.14 11.37
C ILE A 113 2.48 -4.60 9.94
N HIS A 114 1.45 -5.23 9.37
CA HIS A 114 1.54 -5.80 8.04
C HIS A 114 0.20 -5.71 7.30
N TYR A 115 0.27 -5.78 5.97
CA TYR A 115 -0.86 -5.61 5.06
C TYR A 115 -0.81 -6.72 4.00
N LYS A 116 -1.86 -7.53 3.92
CA LYS A 116 -1.98 -8.55 2.88
C LYS A 116 -2.63 -7.94 1.64
N LEU A 117 -2.10 -8.27 0.46
CA LEU A 117 -2.67 -7.83 -0.81
C LEU A 117 -4.00 -8.55 -1.06
N HIS A 118 -5.04 -7.77 -1.39
CA HIS A 118 -6.37 -8.26 -1.75
C HIS A 118 -6.93 -7.46 -2.92
N LEU A 119 -7.91 -8.02 -3.62
CA LEU A 119 -8.64 -7.28 -4.63
C LEU A 119 -9.46 -6.15 -3.97
N PRO A 120 -9.54 -4.97 -4.62
CA PRO A 120 -10.42 -3.90 -4.18
C PRO A 120 -11.88 -4.35 -4.05
N THR A 121 -12.55 -3.84 -3.03
CA THR A 121 -14.00 -3.99 -2.86
C THR A 121 -14.70 -3.05 -3.82
N LYS A 122 -15.58 -3.60 -4.67
CA LYS A 122 -16.34 -2.80 -5.62
C LYS A 122 -17.36 -1.92 -4.90
N ILE A 123 -17.40 -0.66 -5.27
CA ILE A 123 -18.48 0.27 -4.93
C ILE A 123 -19.65 0.08 -5.89
N ASP A 124 -20.85 0.33 -5.39
CA ASP A 124 -22.08 0.29 -6.17
C ASP A 124 -22.00 1.17 -7.42
N ASP A 125 -22.41 0.62 -8.56
CA ASP A 125 -22.28 1.26 -9.87
C ASP A 125 -23.12 2.55 -9.97
N SER A 126 -24.18 2.71 -9.17
CA SER A 126 -24.97 3.94 -9.12
C SER A 126 -24.17 5.12 -8.55
N LEU A 127 -23.37 4.88 -7.50
CA LEU A 127 -22.49 5.90 -6.92
C LEU A 127 -21.34 6.24 -7.87
N ILE A 128 -20.72 5.23 -8.50
CA ILE A 128 -19.70 5.45 -9.54
C ILE A 128 -20.26 6.30 -10.68
N THR A 129 -21.47 5.99 -11.14
CA THR A 129 -22.14 6.74 -12.21
C THR A 129 -22.47 8.18 -11.78
N PHE A 130 -22.93 8.38 -10.54
CA PHE A 130 -23.20 9.70 -9.98
C PHE A 130 -21.95 10.58 -9.97
N ILE A 131 -20.84 10.07 -9.43
CA ILE A 131 -19.56 10.80 -9.38
C ILE A 131 -19.07 11.09 -10.80
N SER A 132 -19.12 10.10 -11.70
CA SER A 132 -18.68 10.25 -13.10
C SER A 132 -19.46 11.30 -13.89
N LYS A 133 -20.72 11.56 -13.53
CA LYS A 133 -21.56 12.60 -14.14
C LYS A 133 -21.17 14.01 -13.67
N LYS A 134 -20.65 14.14 -12.45
CA LYS A 134 -20.16 15.40 -11.88
C LYS A 134 -18.78 15.72 -12.47
N GLN A 135 -18.76 16.13 -13.73
CA GLN A 135 -17.50 16.52 -14.41
C GLN A 135 -16.81 17.64 -13.66
N LYS A 136 -15.47 17.64 -13.69
CA LYS A 136 -14.61 18.67 -13.09
C LYS A 136 -14.80 18.89 -11.58
N CYS A 137 -15.37 17.93 -10.84
CA CYS A 137 -15.40 17.98 -9.40
C CYS A 137 -14.06 17.60 -8.77
N LYS A 138 -13.78 18.21 -7.62
CA LYS A 138 -12.68 17.90 -6.72
C LYS A 138 -13.15 16.87 -5.71
N VAL A 139 -12.54 15.68 -5.75
CA VAL A 139 -12.96 14.52 -4.96
C VAL A 139 -11.93 14.17 -3.89
N LEU A 140 -12.38 14.00 -2.65
CA LEU A 140 -11.60 13.39 -1.59
C LEU A 140 -12.03 11.93 -1.43
N VAL A 141 -11.09 11.00 -1.53
CA VAL A 141 -11.34 9.57 -1.32
C VAL A 141 -10.69 9.16 -0.01
N VAL A 142 -11.43 8.57 0.92
CA VAL A 142 -10.93 8.21 2.26
C VAL A 142 -11.12 6.72 2.51
N ASN A 143 -10.01 5.98 2.62
CA ASN A 143 -9.91 4.54 2.89
C ASN A 143 -10.73 3.60 1.99
N VAL A 144 -11.34 4.11 0.92
CA VAL A 144 -11.94 3.32 -0.16
C VAL A 144 -10.88 2.65 -1.02
N SER A 145 -11.15 1.44 -1.50
CA SER A 145 -10.24 0.66 -2.35
C SER A 145 -10.57 0.71 -3.86
N ASP A 146 -11.81 1.00 -4.24
CA ASP A 146 -12.25 1.02 -5.64
C ASP A 146 -11.74 2.26 -6.39
N VAL A 147 -10.77 2.08 -7.28
CA VAL A 147 -10.19 3.17 -8.09
C VAL A 147 -11.18 3.78 -9.10
N ARG A 148 -12.34 3.18 -9.36
CA ARG A 148 -13.33 3.75 -10.28
C ARG A 148 -13.92 5.07 -9.78
N VAL A 149 -13.86 5.34 -8.47
CA VAL A 149 -14.37 6.58 -7.85
C VAL A 149 -13.65 7.83 -8.34
N VAL A 150 -12.43 7.70 -8.88
CA VAL A 150 -11.65 8.82 -9.43
C VAL A 150 -11.78 8.95 -10.94
N SER A 151 -12.67 8.19 -11.57
CA SER A 151 -12.88 8.31 -13.00
C SER A 151 -13.52 9.67 -13.34
N LYS A 152 -12.81 10.47 -14.15
CA LYS A 152 -13.28 11.76 -14.72
C LYS A 152 -13.38 12.95 -13.74
N CYS A 153 -12.82 12.87 -12.53
CA CYS A 153 -12.65 14.04 -11.65
C CYS A 153 -11.56 14.99 -12.20
N SER A 154 -11.65 16.31 -11.92
CA SER A 154 -10.59 17.28 -12.29
C SER A 154 -9.39 17.21 -11.34
N GLN A 155 -9.66 16.96 -10.07
CA GLN A 155 -8.67 16.85 -9.02
C GLN A 155 -9.10 15.77 -8.02
N CYS A 156 -8.18 14.90 -7.66
CA CYS A 156 -8.42 13.89 -6.64
C CYS A 156 -7.28 13.86 -5.62
N VAL A 157 -7.68 13.89 -4.35
CA VAL A 157 -6.81 13.60 -3.22
C VAL A 157 -7.32 12.32 -2.56
N VAL A 158 -6.42 11.43 -2.22
CA VAL A 158 -6.73 10.13 -1.62
C VAL A 158 -6.05 10.05 -0.27
N VAL A 159 -6.81 9.75 0.78
CA VAL A 159 -6.31 9.40 2.09
C VAL A 159 -6.51 7.91 2.27
N GLN A 160 -5.43 7.14 2.26
CA GLN A 160 -5.51 5.67 2.27
C GLN A 160 -4.45 5.06 3.18
N LYS A 161 -4.92 4.39 4.24
CA LYS A 161 -4.07 3.70 5.23
C LYS A 161 -3.52 2.37 4.72
N ASP A 162 -4.26 1.68 3.86
CA ASP A 162 -3.80 0.44 3.23
C ASP A 162 -2.83 0.77 2.08
N PRO A 163 -1.56 0.35 2.17
CA PRO A 163 -0.54 0.71 1.20
C PRO A 163 -0.81 0.16 -0.20
N TYR A 164 -1.46 -1.00 -0.32
CA TYR A 164 -1.73 -1.57 -1.63
C TYR A 164 -2.78 -0.75 -2.36
N TYR A 165 -3.87 -0.39 -1.67
CA TYR A 165 -4.88 0.49 -2.27
C TYR A 165 -4.33 1.90 -2.53
N ALA A 166 -3.48 2.43 -1.64
CA ALA A 166 -2.78 3.68 -1.88
C ALA A 166 -1.95 3.63 -3.18
N TYR A 167 -1.24 2.54 -3.41
CA TYR A 167 -0.50 2.30 -4.65
C TYR A 167 -1.41 2.22 -5.88
N LEU A 168 -2.60 1.59 -5.78
CA LEU A 168 -3.54 1.53 -6.89
C LEU A 168 -4.02 2.93 -7.30
N PHE A 169 -4.34 3.81 -6.36
CA PHE A 169 -4.67 5.21 -6.66
C PHE A 169 -3.46 5.99 -7.18
N HIS A 170 -2.27 5.76 -6.64
CA HIS A 170 -1.04 6.38 -7.14
C HIS A 170 -0.81 6.04 -8.62
N LYS A 171 -1.06 4.79 -9.06
CA LYS A 171 -1.00 4.39 -10.47
C LYS A 171 -1.99 5.15 -11.36
N MET A 172 -3.11 5.61 -10.80
CA MET A 172 -4.09 6.44 -11.51
C MET A 172 -3.68 7.92 -11.59
N GLY A 173 -2.51 8.28 -11.04
CA GLY A 173 -2.02 9.66 -11.00
C GLY A 173 -2.58 10.49 -9.84
N CYS A 174 -3.28 9.87 -8.88
CA CYS A 174 -3.82 10.57 -7.72
C CYS A 174 -2.71 11.01 -6.75
N HIS A 175 -2.92 12.14 -6.08
CA HIS A 175 -2.13 12.48 -4.90
C HIS A 175 -2.61 11.66 -3.71
N VAL A 176 -1.71 10.91 -3.08
CA VAL A 176 -2.06 9.98 -2.00
C VAL A 176 -1.34 10.34 -0.71
N GLU A 177 -2.12 10.55 0.34
CA GLU A 177 -1.67 10.71 1.72
C GLU A 177 -2.13 9.50 2.55
N ARG A 178 -1.45 9.24 3.67
CA ARG A 178 -1.81 8.13 4.57
C ARG A 178 -2.72 8.55 5.72
N ASP A 179 -2.73 9.84 6.05
CA ASP A 179 -3.45 10.39 7.19
C ASP A 179 -4.15 11.69 6.80
N LEU A 180 -5.42 11.81 7.17
CA LEU A 180 -6.27 12.97 6.93
C LEU A 180 -5.67 14.26 7.51
N LYS A 181 -4.94 14.17 8.64
CA LYS A 181 -4.27 15.30 9.28
C LYS A 181 -3.21 15.98 8.41
N ARG A 182 -2.82 15.36 7.29
CA ARG A 182 -1.88 15.93 6.32
C ARG A 182 -2.54 16.89 5.35
N LEU A 183 -3.85 16.83 5.20
CA LEU A 183 -4.60 17.76 4.37
C LEU A 183 -4.66 19.13 5.06
N LYS A 184 -4.67 20.19 4.26
CA LYS A 184 -4.88 21.54 4.78
C LYS A 184 -6.36 21.69 5.13
N LYS A 185 -6.68 22.16 6.33
CA LYS A 185 -8.09 22.40 6.74
C LYS A 185 -8.82 23.40 5.84
N SER A 186 -8.10 24.27 5.13
CA SER A 186 -8.69 25.20 4.17
C SER A 186 -8.99 24.56 2.81
N GLU A 187 -8.67 23.27 2.63
CA GLU A 187 -8.86 22.57 1.37
C GLU A 187 -10.27 21.97 1.31
N MET A 188 -11.17 22.59 0.55
CA MET A 188 -12.52 22.07 0.31
C MET A 188 -12.55 21.09 -0.86
N PHE A 189 -13.49 20.16 -0.79
CA PHE A 189 -13.82 19.17 -1.82
C PHE A 189 -15.32 19.22 -2.13
N ASP A 190 -15.66 18.96 -3.39
CA ASP A 190 -17.06 18.94 -3.83
C ASP A 190 -17.77 17.66 -3.39
N ILE A 191 -17.01 16.56 -3.31
CA ILE A 191 -17.50 15.22 -2.98
C ILE A 191 -16.45 14.53 -2.10
N ILE A 192 -16.92 13.89 -1.03
CA ILE A 192 -16.11 12.96 -0.24
C ILE A 192 -16.68 11.56 -0.43
N VAL A 193 -15.83 10.60 -0.77
CA VAL A 193 -16.18 9.18 -0.81
C VAL A 193 -15.38 8.46 0.25
N THR A 194 -16.05 7.85 1.21
CA THR A 194 -15.41 7.25 2.38
C THR A 194 -15.95 5.85 2.67
N ASP A 195 -15.15 4.96 3.25
CA ASP A 195 -15.62 3.65 3.73
C ASP A 195 -16.48 3.79 5.01
N HIS A 196 -16.26 4.84 5.80
CA HIS A 196 -17.08 5.22 6.96
C HIS A 196 -17.07 6.75 7.17
N HIS A 197 -18.20 7.30 7.61
CA HIS A 197 -18.28 8.71 7.97
C HIS A 197 -17.62 8.97 9.32
N THR A 198 -16.80 10.03 9.41
CA THR A 198 -16.24 10.55 10.67
C THR A 198 -16.43 12.06 10.74
N PRO A 199 -16.62 12.64 11.94
CA PRO A 199 -16.86 14.08 12.09
C PRO A 199 -15.76 14.97 11.49
N GLU A 200 -14.51 14.50 11.44
CA GLU A 200 -13.40 15.24 10.85
C GLU A 200 -13.55 15.46 9.34
N LEU A 201 -14.38 14.67 8.65
CA LEU A 201 -14.64 14.86 7.21
C LEU A 201 -15.47 16.11 6.93
N ASN A 202 -16.25 16.57 7.90
CA ASN A 202 -17.06 17.78 7.77
C ASN A 202 -16.20 19.04 7.60
N ASP A 203 -14.95 19.01 8.07
CA ASP A 203 -13.96 20.07 7.87
C ASP A 203 -13.52 20.22 6.40
N PHE A 204 -13.91 19.31 5.49
CA PHE A 204 -13.42 19.24 4.12
C PHE A 204 -14.50 19.41 3.05
N VAL A 205 -15.75 19.69 3.44
CA VAL A 205 -16.89 19.80 2.52
C VAL A 205 -17.87 20.88 2.99
N GLU A 206 -18.61 21.49 2.04
CA GLU A 206 -19.58 22.54 2.36
C GLU A 206 -20.86 22.00 3.05
N SER A 207 -21.23 20.75 2.77
CA SER A 207 -22.43 20.10 3.28
C SER A 207 -22.19 18.60 3.47
N GLU A 208 -22.69 18.04 4.57
CA GLU A 208 -22.59 16.61 4.88
C GLU A 208 -23.28 15.72 3.83
N GLU A 209 -24.25 16.26 3.09
CA GLU A 209 -24.94 15.55 1.99
C GLU A 209 -23.99 15.18 0.83
N ASN A 210 -22.83 15.82 0.75
CA ASN A 210 -21.79 15.53 -0.23
C ASN A 210 -20.80 14.44 0.24
N ILE A 211 -21.05 13.82 1.40
CA ILE A 211 -20.26 12.70 1.93
C ILE A 211 -20.98 11.39 1.63
N PHE A 212 -20.38 10.58 0.76
CA PHE A 212 -20.92 9.30 0.33
C PHE A 212 -20.16 8.16 1.01
N CYS A 213 -20.88 7.42 1.86
CA CYS A 213 -20.35 6.19 2.45
C CYS A 213 -20.43 5.06 1.43
N ALA A 214 -19.27 4.62 0.98
CA ALA A 214 -19.03 3.40 0.23
C ALA A 214 -19.16 2.18 1.16
N CYS A 215 -20.31 2.01 1.81
CA CYS A 215 -20.59 0.77 2.51
C CYS A 215 -20.68 -0.34 1.47
N SER A 216 -19.80 -1.32 1.56
CA SER A 216 -20.01 -2.61 0.92
C SER A 216 -21.39 -3.11 1.32
N SER A 217 -22.27 -3.33 0.35
CA SER A 217 -23.35 -4.30 0.50
C SER A 217 -22.69 -5.57 0.99
N LYS A 218 -22.87 -5.87 2.28
CA LYS A 218 -22.61 -7.22 2.80
C LYS A 218 -23.60 -8.11 2.07
N GLY A 219 -23.17 -8.71 0.97
CA GLY A 219 -23.74 -9.93 0.44
C GLY A 219 -23.23 -11.11 1.27
#